data_AF-A0A177BCV9-F1
#
_entry.id   AF-A0A177BCV9-F1
#
_cell.length_a   1.000
_cell.length_b   1.000
_cell.length_c   1.000
_cell.angle_alpha   90.00
_cell.angle_beta   90.00
_cell.angle_gamma   90.00
#
_symmetry.space_group_name_H-M   'P 1'
#
loop_
_entity.id
_entity.type
_entity.pdbx_description
1 polymer ?
#
loop_
_entity_poly.entity_id
_entity_poly.type
_entity_poly.pdbx_seq_one_letter_code
_entity_poly.pdbx_strand_id
1 'polypeptide(L)'
;MDMLTDRFTDISIMFIISIYYERYIAYICIVSIIDLAEHMIYFHSAALNQKITDIKNPILKFYFTDTWTSYMVWFCREMFYICVYLNYHFPNGITIFLTLLCFPFFSTKMIIHAIQIKEGIKVIVKTDTKNLKKKEIYKL
;
A
#
# COMPACT_ATOMS: atom_id res chain seq x y z
N MET A 1 11.02 -11.12 -6.46
CA MET A 1 9.92 -11.28 -7.43
C MET A 1 8.60 -11.45 -6.70
N ASP A 2 8.56 -12.22 -5.62
CA ASP A 2 7.36 -12.53 -4.82
C ASP A 2 6.53 -11.31 -4.45
N MET A 3 7.18 -10.25 -3.91
CA MET A 3 6.47 -9.03 -3.48
C MET A 3 5.73 -8.29 -4.60
N LEU A 4 6.13 -8.47 -5.86
CA LEU A 4 5.46 -7.87 -7.02
C LEU A 4 4.27 -8.72 -7.46
N THR A 5 4.42 -10.05 -7.44
CA THR A 5 3.36 -10.99 -7.81
C THR A 5 2.16 -10.86 -6.87
N ASP A 6 2.40 -10.71 -5.56
CA ASP A 6 1.33 -10.52 -4.57
C ASP A 6 0.48 -9.27 -4.86
N ARG A 7 1.12 -8.19 -5.33
CA ARG A 7 0.42 -6.93 -5.68
C ARG A 7 -0.41 -7.07 -6.95
N PHE A 8 0.05 -7.85 -7.92
CA PHE A 8 -0.76 -8.14 -9.10
C PHE A 8 -1.97 -9.00 -8.76
N THR A 9 -1.83 -9.95 -7.82
CA THR A 9 -2.97 -10.74 -7.31
C THR A 9 -4.01 -9.83 -6.65
N ASP A 10 -3.58 -8.93 -5.77
CA ASP A 10 -4.44 -7.93 -5.11
C ASP A 10 -5.22 -7.07 -6.13
N ILE A 11 -4.52 -6.53 -7.15
CA ILE A 11 -5.12 -5.69 -8.18
C ILE A 11 -6.10 -6.49 -9.03
N SER A 12 -5.80 -7.76 -9.32
CA SER A 12 -6.69 -8.64 -10.09
C SER A 12 -8.01 -8.89 -9.34
N ILE A 13 -7.94 -9.13 -8.03
CA ILE A 13 -9.14 -9.27 -7.18
C ILE A 13 -9.95 -7.96 -7.17
N MET A 14 -9.27 -6.82 -7.02
CA MET A 14 -9.93 -5.50 -7.08
C MET A 14 -10.64 -5.26 -8.41
N PHE A 15 -10.01 -5.64 -9.51
CA PHE A 15 -10.61 -5.51 -10.84
C PHE A 15 -11.89 -6.35 -10.95
N ILE A 16 -11.88 -7.59 -10.46
CA ILE A 16 -13.07 -8.45 -10.43
C ILE A 16 -14.18 -7.80 -9.59
N ILE A 17 -13.87 -7.29 -8.39
CA ILE A 17 -14.84 -6.60 -7.53
C ILE A 17 -15.42 -5.37 -8.23
N SER A 18 -14.60 -4.63 -8.99
CA SER A 18 -15.03 -3.43 -9.72
C SER A 18 -16.09 -3.71 -10.78
N ILE A 19 -16.07 -4.90 -11.40
CA ILE A 19 -17.08 -5.33 -12.38
C ILE A 19 -18.45 -5.50 -11.71
N TYR A 20 -18.49 -6.07 -10.49
CA TYR A 20 -19.75 -6.31 -9.78
C TYR A 20 -20.28 -5.06 -9.06
N TYR A 21 -19.37 -4.21 -8.59
CA TYR A 21 -19.68 -2.98 -7.86
C TYR A 21 -19.45 -1.74 -8.73
N GLU A 22 -20.14 -1.66 -9.87
CA GLU A 22 -19.93 -0.63 -10.90
C GLU A 22 -19.97 0.81 -10.36
N ARG A 23 -20.85 1.08 -9.39
CA ARG A 23 -20.98 2.39 -8.74
C ARG A 23 -19.71 2.84 -8.01
N TYR A 24 -18.81 1.93 -7.68
CA TYR A 24 -17.59 2.18 -6.93
C TYR A 24 -16.31 1.98 -7.76
N ILE A 25 -16.41 1.77 -9.07
CA ILE A 25 -15.25 1.56 -9.97
C ILE A 25 -14.20 2.65 -9.77
N ALA A 26 -14.59 3.93 -9.84
CA ALA A 26 -13.65 5.04 -9.71
C ALA A 26 -12.89 5.00 -8.38
N TYR A 27 -13.59 4.66 -7.28
CA TYR A 27 -12.97 4.53 -5.97
C TYR A 27 -11.99 3.35 -5.91
N ILE A 28 -12.42 2.18 -6.40
CA ILE A 28 -11.59 0.97 -6.44
C ILE A 28 -10.34 1.20 -7.28
N CYS A 29 -10.46 1.84 -8.45
CA CYS A 29 -9.32 2.20 -9.29
C CYS A 29 -8.33 3.12 -8.56
N ILE A 30 -8.81 4.15 -7.87
CA ILE A 30 -7.95 5.06 -7.09
C ILE A 30 -7.20 4.29 -6.00
N VAL A 31 -7.88 3.42 -5.26
CA VAL A 31 -7.25 2.57 -4.23
C VAL A 31 -6.16 1.69 -4.85
N SER A 32 -6.46 1.00 -5.96
CA SER A 32 -5.46 0.15 -6.64
C SER A 32 -4.25 0.92 -7.16
N ILE A 33 -4.46 2.14 -7.67
CA ILE A 33 -3.36 3.00 -8.13
C ILE A 33 -2.48 3.45 -6.96
N ILE A 34 -3.09 3.84 -5.83
CA ILE A 34 -2.35 4.25 -4.63
C ILE A 34 -1.50 3.08 -4.12
N ASP A 35 -2.06 1.88 -4.02
CA ASP A 35 -1.35 0.68 -3.58
C ASP A 35 -0.15 0.35 -4.48
N LEU A 36 -0.30 0.48 -5.80
CA LEU A 36 0.79 0.25 -6.74
C LEU A 36 1.86 1.36 -6.65
N ALA A 37 1.45 2.62 -6.58
CA ALA A 37 2.34 3.78 -6.54
C ALA A 37 3.23 3.77 -5.29
N GLU A 38 2.65 3.45 -4.14
CA GLU A 38 3.37 3.33 -2.86
C GLU A 38 4.54 2.36 -2.96
N HIS A 39 4.27 1.15 -3.45
CA HIS A 39 5.28 0.13 -3.61
C HIS A 39 6.39 0.54 -4.60
N MET A 40 6.01 1.15 -5.73
CA MET A 40 6.98 1.59 -6.73
C MET A 40 7.89 2.69 -6.21
N ILE A 41 7.34 3.65 -5.46
CA ILE A 41 8.11 4.73 -4.82
C ILE A 41 9.04 4.16 -3.74
N TYR A 42 8.56 3.22 -2.92
CA TYR A 42 9.38 2.57 -1.91
C TYR A 42 10.54 1.79 -2.54
N PHE A 43 10.27 1.01 -3.58
CA PHE A 43 11.29 0.27 -4.32
C PHE A 43 12.33 1.20 -4.97
N HIS A 44 11.88 2.28 -5.60
CA HIS A 44 12.77 3.26 -6.20
C HIS A 44 13.64 3.97 -5.15
N SER A 45 13.06 4.36 -4.02
CA SER A 45 13.78 4.92 -2.87
C SER A 45 14.83 3.95 -2.32
N ALA A 46 14.51 2.66 -2.22
CA ALA A 46 15.43 1.62 -1.78
C ALA A 46 16.61 1.43 -2.74
N ALA A 47 16.36 1.52 -4.05
CA ALA A 47 17.41 1.43 -5.06
C ALA A 47 18.35 2.65 -5.02
N LEU A 48 17.82 3.85 -4.78
CA LEU A 48 18.59 5.09 -4.69
C LEU A 48 19.40 5.22 -3.38
N ASN A 49 18.82 4.80 -2.26
CA ASN A 49 19.47 4.78 -0.96
C ASN A 49 19.54 3.33 -0.48
N GLN A 50 20.71 2.69 -0.64
CA GLN A 50 21.01 1.32 -0.20
C GLN A 50 20.64 1.00 1.28
N LYS A 51 20.23 2.00 2.07
CA LYS A 51 19.67 1.88 3.41
C LYS A 51 18.49 2.85 3.61
N ILE A 52 17.26 2.34 3.60
CA ILE A 52 16.08 3.05 4.16
C ILE A 52 16.12 2.88 5.68
N THR A 53 17.15 3.43 6.33
CA THR A 53 17.29 3.35 7.81
C THR A 53 16.68 4.55 8.53
N ASP A 54 16.29 5.60 7.80
CA ASP A 54 15.78 6.85 8.35
C ASP A 54 14.25 6.98 8.23
N ILE A 55 13.49 5.93 8.57
CA ILE A 55 12.04 6.05 8.74
C ILE A 55 11.77 6.86 10.01
N LYS A 56 11.60 8.19 9.86
CA LYS A 56 11.36 9.11 10.98
C LYS A 56 9.93 9.07 11.52
N ASN A 57 8.97 8.56 10.75
CA ASN A 57 7.57 8.59 11.15
C ASN A 57 7.27 7.47 12.18
N PRO A 58 6.82 7.79 13.41
CA PRO A 58 6.61 6.81 14.47
C PRO A 58 5.52 5.78 14.14
N ILE A 59 4.49 6.17 13.37
CA ILE A 59 3.42 5.27 12.93
C ILE A 59 4.00 4.19 12.01
N LEU A 60 4.85 4.63 11.08
CA LEU A 60 5.49 3.75 10.13
C LEU A 60 6.53 2.85 10.81
N LYS A 61 7.26 3.41 11.79
CA LYS A 61 8.18 2.65 12.62
C LYS A 61 7.45 1.56 13.39
N PHE A 62 6.32 1.85 14.03
CA PHE A 62 5.53 0.84 14.76
C PHE A 62 5.04 -0.27 13.82
N TYR A 63 4.47 0.10 12.67
CA TYR A 63 4.01 -0.85 11.66
C TYR A 63 5.11 -1.81 11.19
N PHE A 64 6.33 -1.29 10.99
CA PHE A 64 7.48 -2.10 10.56
C PHE A 64 8.26 -2.76 11.71
N THR A 65 8.05 -2.35 12.97
CA THR A 65 8.74 -2.95 14.12
C THR A 65 8.08 -4.26 14.53
N ASP A 66 6.75 -4.30 14.53
CA ASP A 66 6.01 -5.51 14.86
C ASP A 66 5.56 -6.26 13.61
N THR A 67 6.21 -7.40 13.36
CA THR A 67 5.88 -8.26 12.22
C THR A 67 4.47 -8.82 12.34
N TRP A 68 4.00 -9.12 13.56
CA TRP A 68 2.68 -9.69 13.79
C TRP A 68 1.56 -8.72 13.38
N THR A 69 1.65 -7.47 13.82
CA THR A 69 0.70 -6.42 13.42
C THR A 69 0.66 -6.25 11.90
N SER A 70 1.82 -6.24 11.23
CA SER A 70 1.89 -6.14 9.77
C SER A 70 1.19 -7.30 9.05
N TYR A 71 1.41 -8.54 9.51
CA TYR A 71 0.74 -9.71 8.95
C TYR A 71 -0.76 -9.68 9.17
N MET A 72 -1.22 -9.30 10.37
CA MET A 72 -2.64 -9.23 10.68
C MET A 72 -3.36 -8.19 9.81
N VAL A 73 -2.78 -7.01 9.63
CA VAL A 73 -3.35 -5.96 8.76
C VAL A 73 -3.43 -6.44 7.30
N TRP A 74 -2.40 -7.12 6.82
CA TRP A 74 -2.39 -7.67 5.46
C TRP A 74 -3.47 -8.75 5.28
N PHE A 75 -3.54 -9.73 6.19
CA PHE A 75 -4.52 -10.80 6.16
C PHE A 75 -5.96 -10.26 6.25
N CYS A 76 -6.24 -9.30 7.13
CA CYS A 76 -7.56 -8.70 7.25
C CYS A 76 -7.97 -7.93 5.97
N ARG A 77 -7.02 -7.30 5.27
CA ARG A 77 -7.29 -6.63 3.99
C ARG A 77 -7.68 -7.63 2.90
N GLU A 78 -6.96 -8.75 2.78
CA GLU A 78 -7.32 -9.80 1.80
C GLU A 78 -8.67 -10.43 2.12
N MET A 79 -8.90 -10.74 3.41
CA MET A 79 -10.18 -11.25 3.89
C MET A 79 -11.33 -10.29 3.57
N PHE A 80 -11.12 -8.98 3.69
CA PHE A 80 -12.11 -7.97 3.32
C PHE A 80 -12.52 -8.07 1.85
N TYR A 81 -11.57 -8.19 0.92
CA TYR A 81 -11.88 -8.30 -0.51
C TYR A 81 -12.65 -9.57 -0.85
N ILE A 82 -12.25 -10.70 -0.26
CA ILE A 82 -12.95 -11.97 -0.42
C ILE A 82 -14.38 -11.86 0.14
N CYS A 83 -14.54 -11.26 1.33
CA CYS A 83 -15.86 -11.11 1.93
C CYS A 83 -16.77 -10.15 1.16
N VAL A 84 -16.23 -9.07 0.58
CA VAL A 84 -16.98 -8.17 -0.33
C VAL A 84 -17.45 -8.93 -1.57
N TYR A 85 -16.58 -9.72 -2.19
CA TYR A 85 -16.94 -10.57 -3.32
C TYR A 85 -18.03 -11.59 -2.93
N LEU A 86 -17.87 -12.29 -1.80
CA LEU A 86 -18.85 -13.26 -1.32
C LEU A 86 -20.19 -12.61 -0.96
N ASN A 87 -20.20 -11.40 -0.40
CA ASN A 87 -21.45 -10.70 -0.09
C ASN A 87 -22.27 -10.35 -1.34
N TYR A 88 -21.62 -10.15 -2.48
CA TYR A 88 -22.32 -9.91 -3.73
C TYR A 88 -23.06 -11.16 -4.24
N HIS A 89 -22.41 -12.33 -4.19
CA HIS A 89 -22.97 -13.58 -4.73
C HIS A 89 -23.78 -14.39 -3.72
N PHE A 90 -23.37 -14.40 -2.46
CA PHE A 90 -23.91 -15.21 -1.37
C PHE A 90 -24.01 -14.40 -0.07
N PRO A 91 -24.94 -13.44 0.01
CA PRO A 91 -25.09 -12.58 1.18
C PRO A 91 -25.51 -13.41 2.39
N ASN A 92 -24.61 -13.53 3.37
CA ASN A 92 -24.85 -14.21 4.64
C ASN A 92 -24.53 -13.26 5.81
N GLY A 93 -25.21 -13.44 6.95
CA GLY A 93 -24.94 -12.63 8.14
C GLY A 93 -23.47 -12.67 8.60
N ILE A 94 -22.82 -13.82 8.42
CA ILE A 94 -21.41 -14.03 8.74
C ILE A 94 -20.49 -13.20 7.84
N THR A 95 -20.72 -13.22 6.52
CA THR A 95 -19.86 -12.48 5.56
C THR A 95 -20.02 -10.98 5.70
N ILE A 96 -21.21 -10.50 6.05
CA ILE A 96 -21.46 -9.09 6.39
C ILE A 96 -20.72 -8.71 7.68
N PHE A 97 -20.84 -9.51 8.73
CA PHE A 97 -20.14 -9.28 10.00
C PHE A 97 -18.61 -9.23 9.83
N LEU A 98 -18.04 -10.20 9.11
CA LEU A 98 -16.60 -10.23 8.81
C LEU A 98 -16.15 -9.02 7.98
N THR A 99 -16.97 -8.58 7.02
CA THR A 99 -16.67 -7.38 6.23
C THR A 99 -16.60 -6.14 7.12
N LEU A 100 -17.56 -5.96 8.03
CA LEU A 100 -17.56 -4.84 8.98
C LEU A 100 -16.37 -4.90 9.95
N LEU A 101 -15.99 -6.09 10.38
CA LEU A 101 -14.84 -6.31 11.27
C LEU A 101 -13.50 -6.02 10.56
N CYS A 102 -13.37 -6.37 9.28
CA CYS A 102 -12.15 -6.14 8.50
C CYS A 102 -12.04 -4.72 7.90
N PHE A 103 -13.15 -4.00 7.78
CA PHE A 103 -13.19 -2.62 7.27
C PHE A 103 -12.22 -1.62 7.96
N PRO A 104 -12.10 -1.58 9.31
CA PRO A 104 -11.14 -0.69 9.95
C PRO A 104 -9.67 -1.02 9.60
N PHE A 105 -9.35 -2.29 9.40
CA PHE A 105 -8.00 -2.72 9.01
C PHE A 105 -7.68 -2.33 7.57
N PHE A 106 -8.64 -2.49 6.64
CA PHE A 106 -8.53 -1.98 5.28
C PHE A 106 -8.28 -0.45 5.27
N SER A 107 -9.07 0.31 6.04
CA SER A 107 -8.93 1.77 6.13
C SER A 107 -7.58 2.19 6.71
N THR A 108 -7.12 1.51 7.76
CA THR A 108 -5.81 1.75 8.38
C THR A 108 -4.69 1.50 7.37
N LYS A 109 -4.78 0.43 6.58
CA LYS A 109 -3.80 0.11 5.54
C LYS A 109 -3.72 1.19 4.46
N MET A 110 -4.86 1.71 4.03
CA MET A 110 -4.93 2.82 3.07
C MET A 110 -4.25 4.10 3.59
N ILE A 111 -4.42 4.43 4.87
CA ILE A 111 -3.74 5.57 5.51
C ILE A 111 -2.21 5.35 5.55
N ILE A 112 -1.79 4.14 5.90
CA ILE A 112 -0.36 3.78 5.94
C ILE A 112 0.28 3.95 4.55
N HIS A 113 -0.40 3.50 3.48
CA HIS A 113 0.09 3.67 2.11
C HIS A 113 0.27 5.15 1.73
N ALA A 114 -0.68 6.01 2.10
CA ALA A 114 -0.56 7.46 1.88
C ALA A 114 0.65 8.07 2.61
N ILE A 115 0.92 7.63 3.84
CA ILE A 115 2.09 8.04 4.62
C ILE A 115 3.39 7.56 3.96
N GLN A 116 3.43 6.31 3.48
CA GLN A 116 4.60 5.73 2.82
C GLN A 116 4.95 6.46 1.54
N ILE A 117 3.96 6.83 0.72
CA ILE A 117 4.18 7.66 -0.47
C ILE A 117 4.84 8.99 -0.08
N LYS A 118 4.30 9.68 0.93
CA LYS A 118 4.82 10.99 1.37
C LYS A 118 6.27 10.89 1.86
N GLU A 119 6.59 9.88 2.66
CA GLU A 119 7.96 9.69 3.16
C GLU A 119 8.91 9.23 2.03
N GLY A 120 8.46 8.37 1.13
CA GLY A 120 9.25 7.91 -0.03
C GLY A 120 9.61 9.05 -0.98
N ILE A 121 8.67 9.95 -1.29
CA ILE A 121 8.94 11.12 -2.14
C ILE A 121 9.98 12.05 -1.50
N LYS A 122 9.90 12.31 -0.18
CA LYS A 122 10.89 13.15 0.51
C LYS A 122 12.30 12.56 0.40
N VAL A 123 12.42 11.24 0.50
CA VAL A 123 13.71 10.55 0.39
C VAL A 123 14.29 10.71 -1.01
N ILE A 124 13.48 10.51 -2.06
CA ILE A 124 13.89 10.66 -3.46
C ILE A 124 14.37 12.10 -3.73
N VAL A 125 13.57 13.11 -3.37
CA VAL A 125 13.91 14.53 -3.57
C VAL A 125 15.21 14.91 -2.85
N LYS A 126 15.41 14.41 -1.62
CA LYS A 126 16.65 14.66 -0.87
C LYS A 126 17.86 14.02 -1.54
N THR A 127 17.71 12.83 -2.12
CA THR A 127 18.79 12.18 -2.87
C THR A 127 19.12 12.91 -4.15
N ASP A 128 18.11 13.34 -4.91
CA ASP A 128 18.32 14.07 -6.17
C ASP A 128 19.02 15.42 -5.95
N THR A 129 18.57 16.19 -4.95
CA THR A 129 19.22 17.46 -4.60
C THR A 129 20.68 17.27 -4.15
N LYS A 130 20.99 16.18 -3.43
CA LYS A 130 22.38 15.84 -3.06
C LYS A 130 23.22 15.46 -4.28
N ASN A 131 22.66 14.71 -5.21
CA ASN A 131 23.34 14.31 -6.45
C ASN A 131 23.62 15.52 -7.37
N LEU A 132 22.70 16.49 -7.43
CA LEU A 132 22.89 17.73 -8.19
C LEU A 132 24.03 18.58 -7.60
N LYS A 133 24.02 18.83 -6.29
CA LYS A 133 25.13 19.57 -5.62
C LYS A 133 26.48 18.90 -5.81
N LYS A 134 26.53 17.57 -5.76
CA LYS A 134 27.77 16.82 -6.02
C LYS A 134 28.28 17.09 -7.44
N LYS A 135 27.41 17.07 -8.46
CA LYS A 135 27.80 17.37 -9.86
C LYS A 135 28.29 18.80 -10.05
N GLU A 136 27.77 19.78 -9.32
CA GLU A 136 28.25 21.16 -9.38
C GLU A 136 29.66 21.31 -8.81
N ILE A 137 29.99 20.60 -7.73
CA ILE A 137 31.33 20.62 -7.11
C ILE A 137 32.41 20.06 -8.05
N TYR A 138 32.11 19.04 -8.86
CA TYR A 138 33.08 18.46 -9.82
C TYR A 138 33.21 19.24 -11.14
N LYS A 139 32.43 20.32 -11.33
CA LYS A 139 32.56 21.21 -12.49
C LYS A 139 33.44 22.44 -12.22
N LEU A 140 33.89 22.63 -10.98
CA LEU A 140 34.89 23.62 -10.55
C LEU A 140 36.25 22.93 -10.41
#